data_AF-A0A3N4HI69-F1
#
_entry.id   AF-A0A3N4HI69-F1
#
_cell.length_a   1.000
_cell.length_b   1.000
_cell.length_c   1.000
_cell.angle_alpha   90.00
_cell.angle_beta   90.00
_cell.angle_gamma   90.00
#
_symmetry.space_group_name_H-M   'P 1'
#
loop_
_entity.id
_entity.type
_entity.pdbx_description
1 polymer ?
#
loop_
_entity_poly.entity_id
_entity_poly.type
_entity_poly.pdbx_seq_one_letter_code
_entity_poly.pdbx_strand_id
1 'polypeptide(L)'
;MTRSEQSSQSTRLQPPSALISSPTITVHLVDPVLCTPNVASGPSSSAIMNGSKKRKAEDLPALHGRLKIATFQLHISVLTAHSEYFKSLISFNGLEVRQNCVYLESMDTQCPENVSRIAFNCFVDFIYTGHYDLSRYSIEATDHETYAVSEYTLWEVLFTAQIYVLATKLLCDGLKKESMRRMRELLLRRDLREHQAETWYWVHIQRTVQSIFQGTACSRIPATGLIIGSPGNWPTGVTPEHSSVQRAAWLGKEPMRKLIAAYLASNWKLSAGAKKKMNEGRVRGQQHLVDMFPELNVLILGYLTSSTKFEEHPLSGFGIEGEKS
;
A
#
# COMPACT_ATOMS: atom_id res chain seq x y z
N MET A 1 -20.60 10.11 -34.00
CA MET A 1 -20.00 9.73 -32.69
C MET A 1 -18.56 10.20 -32.68
N THR A 2 -18.32 11.38 -32.14
CA THR A 2 -16.99 12.00 -32.01
C THR A 2 -16.26 11.38 -30.82
N ARG A 3 -15.19 10.64 -31.10
CA ARG A 3 -14.37 9.97 -30.09
C ARG A 3 -13.43 11.02 -29.48
N SER A 4 -13.66 11.36 -28.21
CA SER A 4 -12.78 12.24 -27.44
C SER A 4 -11.45 11.53 -27.21
N GLU A 5 -10.40 11.97 -27.89
CA GLU A 5 -9.02 11.57 -27.65
C GLU A 5 -8.55 12.18 -26.31
N GLN A 6 -8.76 11.45 -25.20
CA GLN A 6 -8.01 11.71 -23.98
C GLN A 6 -6.58 11.25 -24.20
N SER A 7 -5.72 12.20 -24.57
CA SER A 7 -4.27 12.05 -24.65
C SER A 7 -3.72 11.60 -23.30
N SER A 8 -3.41 10.32 -23.17
CA SER A 8 -2.52 9.80 -22.13
C SER A 8 -1.13 10.39 -22.37
N GLN A 9 -0.87 11.56 -21.77
CA GLN A 9 0.45 12.17 -21.79
C GLN A 9 1.38 11.25 -21.01
N SER A 10 2.09 10.38 -21.73
CA SER A 10 3.30 9.75 -21.23
C SER A 10 4.17 10.89 -20.69
N THR A 11 4.41 10.87 -19.38
CA THR A 11 5.20 11.87 -18.66
C THR A 11 6.58 11.93 -19.27
N ARG A 12 6.78 12.85 -20.22
CA ARG A 12 8.11 13.17 -20.76
C ARG A 12 8.99 13.52 -19.56
N LEU A 13 10.08 12.79 -19.40
CA LEU A 13 11.17 13.14 -18.47
C LEU A 13 11.45 14.63 -18.64
N GLN A 14 11.29 15.40 -17.56
CA GLN A 14 11.52 16.84 -17.62
C GLN A 14 12.95 17.11 -18.10
N PRO A 15 13.17 18.13 -18.96
CA PRO A 15 14.51 18.46 -19.40
C PRO A 15 15.39 18.75 -18.18
N PRO A 16 16.66 18.29 -18.17
CA PRO A 16 17.57 18.42 -17.03
C PRO A 16 17.69 19.85 -16.48
N SER A 17 17.50 20.85 -17.35
CA SER A 17 17.56 22.27 -17.00
C SER A 17 16.50 22.71 -15.99
N ALA A 18 15.31 22.08 -15.95
CA ALA A 18 14.26 22.43 -15.01
C ALA A 18 14.58 21.99 -13.56
N LEU A 19 15.37 20.92 -13.42
CA LEU A 19 15.75 20.39 -12.11
C LEU A 19 16.75 21.29 -11.40
N ILE A 20 17.72 21.86 -12.13
CA ILE A 20 18.81 22.67 -11.57
C ILE A 20 18.29 23.94 -10.86
N SER A 21 17.19 24.50 -11.36
CA SER A 21 16.57 25.72 -10.79
C SER A 21 15.45 25.44 -9.77
N SER A 22 15.06 24.18 -9.59
CA SER A 22 13.93 23.87 -8.72
C SER A 22 14.33 24.03 -7.26
N PRO A 23 13.53 24.76 -6.44
CA PRO A 23 13.73 24.73 -4.99
C PRO A 23 13.58 23.29 -4.47
N THR A 24 14.31 23.00 -3.40
CA THR A 24 14.25 21.72 -2.69
C THR A 24 13.46 21.87 -1.41
N ILE A 25 12.77 20.81 -0.99
CA ILE A 25 12.09 20.69 0.30
C ILE A 25 12.65 19.50 1.07
N THR A 26 12.74 19.63 2.39
CA THR A 26 13.17 18.55 3.25
C THR A 26 11.97 17.68 3.62
N VAL A 27 12.05 16.37 3.41
CA VAL A 27 11.02 15.41 3.84
C VAL A 27 11.61 14.54 4.95
N HIS A 28 10.93 14.51 6.09
CA HIS A 28 11.28 13.68 7.23
C HIS A 28 10.28 12.54 7.35
N LEU A 29 10.78 11.30 7.28
CA LEU A 29 9.99 10.13 7.60
C LEU A 29 10.07 9.89 9.11
N VAL A 30 8.92 9.82 9.78
CA VAL A 30 8.84 9.72 11.24
C VAL A 30 8.00 8.52 11.68
N ASP A 31 8.36 7.93 12.81
CA ASP A 31 7.62 6.84 13.44
C ASP A 31 6.34 7.37 14.13
N PRO A 32 5.15 6.78 13.89
CA PRO A 32 3.91 7.20 14.54
C PRO A 32 3.77 6.80 16.03
N VAL A 33 4.52 5.81 16.54
CA VAL A 33 4.30 5.21 17.89
C VAL A 33 4.53 6.19 19.05
N LEU A 34 5.33 7.24 18.85
CA LEU A 34 5.68 8.17 19.93
C LEU A 34 4.70 9.35 20.09
N CYS A 35 3.58 9.36 19.35
CA CYS A 35 2.51 10.31 19.59
C CYS A 35 1.51 9.77 20.63
N THR A 36 1.98 9.27 21.78
CA THR A 36 1.07 9.16 22.92
C THR A 36 0.75 10.60 23.35
N PRO A 37 -0.52 11.04 23.28
CA PRO A 37 -0.87 12.33 23.85
C PRO A 37 -0.48 12.24 25.32
N ASN A 38 0.43 13.12 25.76
CA ASN A 38 0.74 13.27 27.17
C ASN A 38 -0.60 13.51 27.87
N VAL A 39 -1.19 12.45 28.41
CA VAL A 39 -2.41 12.52 29.21
C VAL A 39 -1.97 13.34 30.40
N ALA A 40 -2.36 14.61 30.36
CA ALA A 40 -2.08 15.59 31.37
C ALA A 40 -2.40 14.98 32.74
N SER A 41 -1.35 14.58 33.44
CA SER A 41 -1.42 14.12 34.81
C SER A 41 -1.82 15.31 35.67
N GLY A 42 -3.13 15.42 35.90
CA GLY A 42 -3.72 16.05 37.07
C GLY A 42 -3.69 17.58 37.14
N PRO A 43 -4.80 18.23 37.53
CA PRO A 43 -4.83 19.64 37.83
C PRO A 43 -4.13 19.89 39.18
N SER A 44 -2.86 20.27 39.16
CA SER A 44 -2.24 20.94 40.31
C SER A 44 -2.78 22.36 40.40
N SER A 45 -3.85 22.49 41.19
CA SER A 45 -4.44 23.75 41.63
C SER A 45 -3.39 24.66 42.26
N SER A 46 -3.12 25.83 41.69
CA SER A 46 -2.68 27.00 42.45
C SER A 46 -2.69 28.31 41.64
N ALA A 47 -3.38 29.29 42.24
CA ALA A 47 -3.11 30.72 42.27
C ALA A 47 -3.09 31.52 40.95
N ILE A 48 -4.20 32.22 40.75
CA ILE A 48 -4.36 33.39 39.89
C ILE A 48 -3.41 34.51 40.36
N MET A 49 -2.44 34.92 39.53
CA MET A 49 -1.88 36.26 39.58
C MET A 49 -1.82 36.87 38.17
N ASN A 50 -2.56 37.97 38.03
CA ASN A 50 -2.66 38.79 36.83
C ASN A 50 -1.35 39.56 36.61
N GLY A 51 -0.68 39.29 35.48
CA GLY A 51 0.49 40.05 35.03
C GLY A 51 0.53 40.12 33.51
N SER A 52 0.10 41.25 32.95
CA SER A 52 0.12 41.56 31.52
C SER A 52 1.56 41.66 31.00
N LYS A 53 2.13 40.53 30.56
CA LYS A 53 3.44 40.49 29.87
C LYS A 53 3.27 40.30 28.37
N LYS A 54 3.86 41.25 27.63
CA LYS A 54 4.08 41.30 26.18
C LYS A 54 4.54 39.92 25.68
N ARG A 55 3.72 39.24 24.86
CA ARG A 55 4.04 37.94 24.26
C ARG A 55 5.18 38.12 23.27
N LYS A 56 6.35 37.59 23.63
CA LYS A 56 7.51 37.42 22.74
C LYS A 56 7.16 36.27 21.79
N ALA A 57 7.27 36.54 20.50
CA ALA A 57 7.01 35.54 19.46
C ALA A 57 8.08 34.44 19.51
N GLU A 58 7.64 33.22 19.18
CA GLU A 58 8.44 32.09 18.70
C GLU A 58 9.20 31.24 19.73
N ASP A 59 8.47 30.61 20.66
CA ASP A 59 8.78 29.23 21.05
C ASP A 59 7.85 28.32 20.25
N LEU A 60 8.35 27.78 19.14
CA LEU A 60 7.68 26.70 18.42
C LEU A 60 7.49 25.52 19.39
N PRO A 61 6.32 24.88 19.44
CA PRO A 61 6.13 23.70 20.26
C PRO A 61 7.18 22.68 19.85
N ALA A 62 8.06 22.38 20.80
CA ALA A 62 9.12 21.42 20.68
C ALA A 62 8.56 20.10 20.12
N LEU A 63 8.73 19.88 18.81
CA LEU A 63 8.47 18.59 18.15
C LEU A 63 9.52 17.53 18.58
N HIS A 64 10.02 17.61 19.82
CA HIS A 64 11.18 16.94 20.38
C HIS A 64 10.94 15.46 20.75
N GLY A 65 9.90 14.84 20.18
CA GLY A 65 9.51 13.47 20.54
C GLY A 65 9.38 12.49 19.38
N ARG A 66 9.47 12.95 18.11
CA ARG A 66 9.29 12.04 16.97
C ARG A 66 10.63 11.40 16.59
N LEU A 67 10.70 10.07 16.66
CA LEU A 67 11.83 9.32 16.14
C LEU A 67 11.88 9.47 14.62
N LYS A 68 12.99 9.97 14.13
CA LYS A 68 13.20 10.28 12.72
C LYS A 68 13.88 9.11 12.03
N ILE A 69 13.13 8.45 11.14
CA ILE A 69 13.56 7.26 10.40
C ILE A 69 14.53 7.65 9.28
N ALA A 70 14.19 8.70 8.51
CA ALA A 70 15.00 9.14 7.38
C ALA A 70 14.78 10.62 7.03
N THR A 71 15.76 11.21 6.33
CA THR A 71 15.68 12.56 5.75
C THR A 71 15.93 12.50 4.27
N PHE A 72 15.11 13.22 3.51
CA PHE A 72 15.26 13.38 2.08
C PHE A 72 15.27 14.87 1.74
N GLN A 73 16.14 15.29 0.84
CA GLN A 73 16.06 16.61 0.21
C GLN A 73 15.64 16.41 -1.23
N LEU A 74 14.45 16.89 -1.59
CA LEU A 74 13.80 16.55 -2.86
C LEU A 74 13.39 17.83 -3.59
N HIS A 75 13.47 17.81 -4.92
CA HIS A 75 13.04 18.94 -5.74
C HIS A 75 11.51 19.06 -5.73
N ILE A 76 11.01 20.25 -5.41
CA ILE A 76 9.57 20.53 -5.35
C ILE A 76 8.90 20.29 -6.71
N SER A 77 9.55 20.67 -7.82
CA SER A 77 9.05 20.43 -9.17
C SER A 77 8.76 18.95 -9.44
N VAL A 78 9.68 18.06 -9.03
CA VAL A 78 9.55 16.61 -9.22
C VAL A 78 8.45 16.03 -8.34
N LEU A 79 8.40 16.42 -7.06
CA LEU A 79 7.36 15.98 -6.14
C LEU A 79 5.96 16.36 -6.65
N THR A 80 5.77 17.62 -7.03
CA THR A 80 4.46 18.13 -7.49
C THR A 80 4.06 17.62 -8.87
N ALA A 81 5.02 17.22 -9.72
CA ALA A 81 4.74 16.59 -11.00
C ALA A 81 4.19 15.15 -10.86
N HIS A 82 4.61 14.42 -9.82
CA HIS A 82 4.28 13.00 -9.66
C HIS A 82 3.30 12.68 -8.51
N SER A 83 3.07 13.62 -7.59
CA SER A 83 2.22 13.42 -6.41
C SER A 83 1.22 14.57 -6.25
N GLU A 84 -0.07 14.26 -6.39
CA GLU A 84 -1.14 15.25 -6.14
C GLU A 84 -1.22 15.67 -4.67
N TYR A 85 -0.76 14.81 -3.74
CA TYR A 85 -0.58 15.17 -2.34
C TYR A 85 0.42 16.33 -2.20
N PHE A 86 1.63 16.19 -2.73
CA PHE A 86 2.64 17.25 -2.65
C PHE A 86 2.24 18.48 -3.45
N LYS A 87 1.61 18.32 -4.62
CA LYS A 87 1.08 19.45 -5.40
C LYS A 87 0.07 20.28 -4.60
N SER A 88 -0.87 19.62 -3.91
CA SER A 88 -1.84 20.27 -3.04
C SER A 88 -1.15 20.93 -1.83
N LEU A 89 -0.24 20.20 -1.17
CA LEU A 89 0.50 20.68 0.00
C LEU A 89 1.30 21.95 -0.31
N ILE A 90 2.04 21.96 -1.42
CA ILE A 90 2.89 23.09 -1.83
C ILE A 90 2.07 24.28 -2.33
N SER A 91 0.89 24.02 -2.92
CA SER A 91 -0.01 25.11 -3.35
C SER A 91 -0.58 25.91 -2.17
N PHE A 92 -0.57 25.32 -0.97
CA PHE A 92 -0.97 25.97 0.26
C PHE A 92 0.25 26.56 0.97
N ASN A 93 0.24 27.86 1.29
CA ASN A 93 1.35 28.51 2.01
C ASN A 93 1.31 28.21 3.53
N GLY A 94 1.29 26.92 3.86
CA GLY A 94 1.24 26.36 5.21
C GLY A 94 2.58 26.38 5.94
N LEU A 95 2.61 25.77 7.12
CA LEU A 95 3.81 25.69 7.95
C LEU A 95 4.92 24.90 7.25
N GLU A 96 4.55 23.84 6.53
CA GLU A 96 5.45 22.95 5.82
C GLU A 96 6.24 23.69 4.73
N VAL A 97 5.58 24.56 3.97
CA VAL A 97 6.20 25.38 2.92
C VAL A 97 7.07 26.47 3.53
N ARG A 98 6.58 27.16 4.58
CA ARG A 98 7.35 28.22 5.26
C ARG A 98 8.62 27.70 5.92
N GLN A 99 8.58 26.49 6.49
CA GLN A 99 9.72 25.83 7.13
C GLN A 99 10.56 25.02 6.14
N ASN A 100 10.13 24.93 4.88
CA ASN A 100 10.73 24.09 3.86
C ASN A 100 10.94 22.63 4.33
N CYS A 101 9.95 22.10 5.06
CA CYS A 101 10.03 20.82 5.72
C CYS A 101 8.66 20.13 5.80
N VAL A 102 8.59 18.84 5.45
CA VAL A 102 7.39 18.00 5.53
C VAL A 102 7.69 16.81 6.43
N TYR A 103 6.80 16.53 7.38
CA TYR A 103 6.88 15.33 8.21
C TYR A 103 5.85 14.31 7.73
N LEU A 104 6.32 13.16 7.26
CA LEU A 104 5.49 12.05 6.83
C LEU A 104 5.55 10.92 7.85
N GLU A 105 4.39 10.48 8.30
CA GLU A 105 4.29 9.35 9.22
C GLU A 105 4.46 8.02 8.46
N SER A 106 5.25 7.11 9.03
CA SER A 106 5.46 5.78 8.46
C SER A 106 4.15 4.96 8.45
N MET A 107 4.05 4.01 7.52
CA MET A 107 2.78 3.33 7.23
C MET A 107 2.38 2.30 8.29
N ASP A 108 3.35 1.66 8.94
CA ASP A 108 3.12 0.48 9.78
C ASP A 108 4.16 0.41 10.90
N THR A 109 3.69 0.28 12.13
CA THR A 109 4.49 0.15 13.34
C THR A 109 4.96 -1.29 13.59
N GLN A 110 4.33 -2.25 12.90
CA GLN A 110 4.65 -3.68 13.01
C GLN A 110 5.67 -4.14 11.98
N CYS A 111 5.95 -3.31 10.97
CA CYS A 111 7.00 -3.57 10.01
C CYS A 111 8.35 -3.06 10.53
N PRO A 112 9.46 -3.77 10.24
CA PRO A 112 10.80 -3.28 10.51
C PRO A 112 11.02 -1.88 9.92
N GLU A 113 11.76 -1.01 10.63
CA GLU A 113 11.97 0.40 10.28
C GLU A 113 12.52 0.60 8.86
N ASN A 114 13.42 -0.30 8.44
CA ASN A 114 14.01 -0.31 7.11
C ASN A 114 12.96 -0.45 5.98
N VAL A 115 11.82 -1.08 6.24
CA VAL A 115 10.75 -1.27 5.23
C VAL A 115 10.18 0.07 4.78
N SER A 116 9.84 0.94 5.73
CA SER A 116 9.29 2.26 5.43
C SER A 116 10.33 3.14 4.73
N ARG A 117 11.59 3.07 5.15
CA ARG A 117 12.70 3.81 4.53
C ARG A 117 12.93 3.39 3.08
N ILE A 118 13.01 2.08 2.81
CA ILE A 118 13.21 1.56 1.45
C ILE A 118 11.99 1.84 0.56
N ALA A 119 10.76 1.70 1.08
CA ALA A 119 9.57 2.04 0.32
C ALA A 119 9.58 3.52 -0.11
N PHE A 120 10.01 4.42 0.78
CA PHE A 120 10.17 5.82 0.45
C PHE A 120 11.33 6.07 -0.54
N ASN A 121 12.46 5.36 -0.41
CA ASN A 121 13.52 5.42 -1.42
C ASN A 121 13.01 4.97 -2.81
N CYS A 122 12.19 3.93 -2.88
CA CYS A 122 11.58 3.49 -4.15
C CYS A 122 10.64 4.54 -4.73
N PHE A 123 9.90 5.27 -3.89
CA PHE A 123 9.15 6.45 -4.34
C PHE A 123 10.07 7.53 -4.91
N VAL A 124 11.19 7.81 -4.24
CA VAL A 124 12.20 8.77 -4.73
C VAL A 124 12.78 8.32 -6.07
N ASP A 125 13.22 7.07 -6.20
CA ASP A 125 13.70 6.52 -7.47
C ASP A 125 12.66 6.68 -8.58
N PHE A 126 11.40 6.36 -8.26
CA PHE A 126 10.31 6.44 -9.23
C PHE A 126 10.06 7.87 -9.73
N ILE A 127 10.00 8.86 -8.84
CA ILE A 127 9.71 10.24 -9.27
C ILE A 127 10.87 10.85 -10.09
N TYR A 128 12.10 10.36 -9.95
CA TYR A 128 13.23 10.83 -10.74
C TYR A 128 13.46 10.03 -12.03
N THR A 129 13.18 8.73 -12.03
CA THR A 129 13.56 7.82 -13.13
C THR A 129 12.39 7.17 -13.83
N GLY A 130 11.18 7.31 -13.30
CA GLY A 130 9.96 6.64 -13.77
C GLY A 130 9.84 5.17 -13.37
N HIS A 131 10.81 4.60 -12.64
CA HIS A 131 10.81 3.21 -12.18
C HIS A 131 11.54 3.07 -10.83
N TYR A 132 11.40 1.93 -10.17
CA TYR A 132 12.18 1.59 -8.97
C TYR A 132 12.72 0.17 -9.08
N ASP A 133 13.84 -0.10 -8.42
CA ASP A 133 14.52 -1.40 -8.48
C ASP A 133 14.87 -1.91 -7.07
N LEU A 134 14.19 -2.97 -6.65
CA LEU A 134 14.38 -3.55 -5.32
C LEU A 134 15.74 -4.23 -5.15
N SER A 135 16.46 -4.59 -6.23
CA SER A 135 17.80 -5.19 -6.09
C SER A 135 18.87 -4.20 -5.62
N ARG A 136 18.57 -2.90 -5.62
CA ARG A 136 19.46 -1.84 -5.12
C ARG A 136 19.39 -1.64 -3.60
N TYR A 137 18.43 -2.31 -2.95
CA TYR A 137 18.17 -2.17 -1.52
C TYR A 137 18.50 -3.47 -0.81
N SER A 138 19.06 -3.35 0.38
CA SER A 138 19.35 -4.48 1.25
C SER A 138 18.59 -4.39 2.57
N ILE A 139 18.35 -5.56 3.16
CA ILE A 139 17.81 -5.71 4.52
C ILE A 139 18.89 -6.33 5.40
N GLU A 140 19.00 -5.81 6.62
CA GLU A 140 19.83 -6.40 7.67
C GLU A 140 19.03 -7.52 8.35
N ALA A 141 19.58 -8.73 8.33
CA ALA A 141 19.05 -9.87 9.07
C ALA A 141 19.54 -9.85 10.52
N THR A 142 18.97 -10.74 11.34
CA THR A 142 19.25 -10.82 12.79
C THR A 142 20.70 -11.16 13.13
N ASP A 143 21.44 -11.71 12.18
CA ASP A 143 22.85 -12.11 12.26
C ASP A 143 23.82 -11.03 11.74
N HIS A 144 23.33 -9.82 11.49
CA HIS A 144 24.08 -8.72 10.85
C HIS A 144 24.48 -8.98 9.40
N GLU A 145 23.97 -10.05 8.77
CA GLU A 145 24.14 -10.25 7.34
C GLU A 145 23.19 -9.32 6.57
N THR A 146 23.66 -8.82 5.43
CA THR A 146 22.87 -7.97 4.54
C THR A 146 22.54 -8.72 3.28
N TYR A 147 21.25 -8.76 2.95
CA TYR A 147 20.75 -9.43 1.76
C TYR A 147 20.03 -8.45 0.87
N ALA A 148 20.19 -8.55 -0.46
CA ALA A 148 19.38 -7.75 -1.36
C ALA A 148 17.90 -8.15 -1.24
N VAL A 149 16.99 -7.16 -1.27
CA VAL A 149 15.54 -7.42 -1.16
C VAL A 149 15.07 -8.39 -2.26
N SER A 150 15.68 -8.31 -3.44
CA SER A 150 15.38 -9.18 -4.60
C SER A 150 15.81 -10.64 -4.45
N GLU A 151 16.66 -10.98 -3.48
CA GLU A 151 17.06 -12.37 -3.24
C GLU A 151 15.91 -13.21 -2.68
N TYR A 152 14.92 -12.56 -2.05
CA TYR A 152 13.81 -13.24 -1.41
C TYR A 152 12.48 -12.74 -1.96
N THR A 153 11.84 -13.56 -2.80
CA THR A 153 10.58 -13.17 -3.48
C THR A 153 9.48 -12.74 -2.51
N LEU A 154 9.38 -13.35 -1.32
CA LEU A 154 8.40 -12.93 -0.31
C LEU A 154 8.67 -11.56 0.31
N TRP A 155 9.95 -11.19 0.47
CA TRP A 155 10.32 -9.83 0.84
C TRP A 155 9.95 -8.87 -0.30
N GLU A 156 10.29 -9.18 -1.55
CA GLU A 156 9.87 -8.36 -2.70
C GLU A 156 8.35 -8.12 -2.72
N VAL A 157 7.53 -9.15 -2.43
CA VAL A 157 6.07 -9.04 -2.33
C VAL A 157 5.67 -8.06 -1.22
N LEU A 158 6.24 -8.19 -0.01
CA LEU A 158 5.96 -7.30 1.10
C LEU A 158 6.37 -5.84 0.80
N PHE A 159 7.57 -5.63 0.28
CA PHE A 159 8.05 -4.29 -0.10
C PHE A 159 7.17 -3.68 -1.20
N THR A 160 6.79 -4.46 -2.20
CA THR A 160 5.90 -3.98 -3.28
C THR A 160 4.53 -3.58 -2.74
N ALA A 161 3.98 -4.31 -1.76
CA ALA A 161 2.75 -3.92 -1.08
C ALA A 161 2.90 -2.59 -0.31
N GLN A 162 4.03 -2.38 0.37
CA GLN A 162 4.31 -1.15 1.12
C GLN A 162 4.50 0.05 0.19
N ILE A 163 5.20 -0.13 -0.93
CA ILE A 163 5.35 0.91 -1.96
C ILE A 163 3.98 1.29 -2.54
N TYR A 164 3.11 0.30 -2.81
CA TYR A 164 1.76 0.56 -3.28
C TYR A 164 0.90 1.35 -2.28
N VAL A 165 0.98 0.99 -1.00
CA VAL A 165 0.29 1.70 0.09
C VAL A 165 0.81 3.14 0.19
N LEU A 166 2.13 3.33 0.17
CA LEU A 166 2.75 4.66 0.17
C LEU A 166 2.28 5.48 -1.04
N ALA A 167 2.31 4.90 -2.25
CA ALA A 167 1.84 5.56 -3.46
C ALA A 167 0.38 6.00 -3.36
N THR A 168 -0.46 5.18 -2.72
CA THR A 168 -1.86 5.51 -2.46
C THR A 168 -2.00 6.71 -1.52
N LYS A 169 -1.23 6.77 -0.42
CA LYS A 169 -1.27 7.90 0.52
C LYS A 169 -0.69 9.18 -0.08
N LEU A 170 0.34 9.07 -0.91
CA LEU A 170 0.94 10.20 -1.62
C LEU A 170 0.18 10.58 -2.90
N LEU A 171 -0.92 9.92 -3.23
CA LEU A 171 -1.70 10.16 -4.45
C LEU A 171 -0.79 10.15 -5.70
N CYS A 172 0.11 9.16 -5.78
CA CYS A 172 1.06 8.96 -6.87
C CYS A 172 0.59 7.80 -7.77
N ASP A 173 -0.30 8.11 -8.72
CA ASP A 173 -0.95 7.10 -9.56
C ASP A 173 0.04 6.32 -10.44
N GLY A 174 1.11 6.97 -10.90
CA GLY A 174 2.17 6.31 -11.67
C GLY A 174 2.83 5.19 -10.88
N LEU A 175 3.28 5.48 -9.65
CA LEU A 175 3.92 4.49 -8.78
C LEU A 175 2.93 3.39 -8.39
N LYS A 176 1.68 3.75 -8.14
CA LYS A 176 0.60 2.81 -7.82
C LYS A 176 0.44 1.76 -8.94
N LYS A 177 0.42 2.20 -10.21
CA LYS A 177 0.35 1.31 -11.38
C LYS A 177 1.60 0.45 -11.52
N GLU A 178 2.79 1.04 -11.32
CA GLU A 178 4.07 0.32 -11.36
C GLU A 178 4.11 -0.81 -10.33
N SER A 179 3.80 -0.51 -9.06
CA SER A 179 3.79 -1.52 -8.00
C SER A 179 2.73 -2.60 -8.22
N MET A 180 1.59 -2.28 -8.83
CA MET A 180 0.59 -3.28 -9.22
C MET A 180 1.12 -4.25 -10.27
N ARG A 181 1.80 -3.75 -11.30
CA ARG A 181 2.42 -4.58 -12.34
C ARG A 181 3.47 -5.49 -11.72
N ARG A 182 4.38 -4.92 -10.92
CA ARG A 182 5.43 -5.65 -10.22
C ARG A 182 4.87 -6.72 -9.29
N MET A 183 3.84 -6.39 -8.51
CA MET A 183 3.20 -7.37 -7.62
C MET A 183 2.67 -8.56 -8.41
N ARG A 184 1.99 -8.32 -9.54
CA ARG A 184 1.46 -9.42 -10.36
C ARG A 184 2.58 -10.30 -10.89
N GLU A 185 3.66 -9.71 -11.39
CA GLU A 185 4.83 -10.47 -11.85
C GLU A 185 5.40 -11.35 -10.75
N LEU A 186 5.55 -10.82 -9.53
CA LEU A 186 6.03 -11.57 -8.37
C LEU A 186 5.09 -12.73 -8.01
N LEU A 187 3.78 -12.49 -7.97
CA LEU A 187 2.76 -13.50 -7.65
C LEU A 187 2.65 -14.61 -8.70
N LEU A 188 3.09 -14.37 -9.94
CA LEU A 188 3.14 -15.36 -11.01
C LEU A 188 4.41 -16.23 -10.97
N ARG A 189 5.46 -15.83 -10.22
CA ARG A 189 6.67 -16.64 -10.09
C ARG A 189 6.36 -17.91 -9.30
N ARG A 190 6.73 -19.07 -9.86
CA ARG A 190 6.51 -20.39 -9.23
C ARG A 190 7.30 -20.57 -7.93
N ASP A 191 8.43 -19.87 -7.82
CA ASP A 191 9.40 -20.00 -6.72
C ASP A 191 8.88 -19.53 -5.37
N LEU A 192 7.74 -18.86 -5.31
CA LEU A 192 7.09 -18.44 -4.05
C LEU A 192 6.91 -19.58 -3.04
N ARG A 193 6.88 -20.83 -3.51
CA ARG A 193 6.64 -22.02 -2.68
C ARG A 193 7.82 -22.97 -2.55
N GLU A 194 8.74 -22.97 -3.51
CA GLU A 194 9.70 -24.07 -3.64
C GLU A 194 10.90 -23.96 -2.70
N HIS A 195 11.19 -22.77 -2.16
CA HIS A 195 12.46 -22.50 -1.49
C HIS A 195 12.35 -22.11 -0.01
N GLN A 196 11.15 -22.09 0.59
CA GLN A 196 10.99 -21.60 1.96
C GLN A 196 10.16 -22.53 2.84
N ALA A 197 10.51 -22.59 4.12
CA ALA A 197 9.69 -23.29 5.10
C ALA A 197 8.29 -22.67 5.13
N GLU A 198 7.27 -23.53 5.09
CA GLU A 198 5.86 -23.14 4.94
C GLU A 198 5.40 -22.10 5.97
N THR A 199 5.97 -22.13 7.17
CA THR A 199 5.73 -21.14 8.23
C THR A 199 6.11 -19.71 7.80
N TRP A 200 7.29 -19.52 7.21
CA TRP A 200 7.76 -18.21 6.76
C TRP A 200 6.92 -17.67 5.61
N TYR A 201 6.44 -18.55 4.73
CA TYR A 201 5.51 -18.18 3.66
C TYR A 201 4.27 -17.48 4.21
N TRP A 202 3.58 -18.11 5.17
CA TRP A 202 2.34 -17.55 5.71
C TRP A 202 2.55 -16.27 6.50
N VAL A 203 3.65 -16.13 7.23
CA VAL A 203 4.00 -14.89 7.95
C VAL A 203 4.13 -13.71 6.98
N HIS A 204 4.84 -13.87 5.86
CA HIS A 204 5.01 -12.79 4.90
C HIS A 204 3.72 -12.47 4.13
N ILE A 205 2.94 -13.49 3.76
CA ILE A 205 1.64 -13.28 3.12
C ILE A 205 0.69 -12.54 4.08
N GLN A 206 0.66 -12.92 5.35
CA GLN A 206 -0.12 -12.23 6.37
C GLN A 206 0.27 -10.77 6.49
N ARG A 207 1.56 -10.47 6.62
CA ARG A 207 2.05 -9.08 6.66
C ARG A 207 1.67 -8.31 5.41
N THR A 208 1.84 -8.92 4.22
CA THR A 208 1.47 -8.31 2.94
C THR A 208 -0.02 -7.96 2.89
N VAL A 209 -0.89 -8.91 3.24
CA VAL A 209 -2.34 -8.70 3.30
C VAL A 209 -2.67 -7.61 4.31
N GLN A 210 -2.09 -7.68 5.51
CA GLN A 210 -2.29 -6.69 6.55
C GLN A 210 -1.95 -5.28 6.08
N SER A 211 -0.76 -5.09 5.49
CA SER A 211 -0.31 -3.81 4.97
C SER A 211 -1.26 -3.27 3.90
N ILE A 212 -1.69 -4.10 2.94
CA ILE A 212 -2.64 -3.69 1.89
C ILE A 212 -3.98 -3.28 2.51
N PHE A 213 -4.54 -4.10 3.39
CA PHE A 213 -5.91 -3.90 3.91
C PHE A 213 -6.01 -2.78 4.94
N GLN A 214 -4.95 -2.53 5.71
CA GLN A 214 -4.89 -1.41 6.65
C GLN A 214 -4.42 -0.12 5.96
N GLY A 215 -3.55 -0.23 4.97
CA GLY A 215 -2.93 0.92 4.30
C GLY A 215 -3.75 1.54 3.16
N THR A 216 -4.74 0.82 2.64
CA THR A 216 -5.62 1.32 1.57
C THR A 216 -7.00 1.62 2.11
N ALA A 217 -7.67 2.66 1.60
CA ALA A 217 -9.04 2.95 2.00
C ALA A 217 -9.98 1.83 1.57
N CYS A 218 -10.73 1.27 2.52
CA CYS A 218 -11.82 0.36 2.20
C CYS A 218 -12.96 1.21 1.59
N SER A 219 -13.17 1.13 0.28
CA SER A 219 -14.33 1.78 -0.37
C SER A 219 -15.64 1.04 -0.12
N ARG A 220 -15.78 0.28 0.98
CA ARG A 220 -17.03 -0.40 1.28
C ARG A 220 -18.08 0.66 1.60
N ILE A 221 -19.06 0.74 0.71
CA ILE A 221 -20.42 1.10 1.08
C ILE A 221 -20.77 0.13 2.21
N PRO A 222 -21.09 0.61 3.42
CA PRO A 222 -21.36 -0.28 4.53
C PRO A 222 -22.42 -1.30 4.11
N ALA A 223 -22.15 -2.57 4.39
CA ALA A 223 -22.98 -3.69 3.95
C ALA A 223 -24.44 -3.60 4.44
N THR A 224 -24.76 -2.62 5.29
CA THR A 224 -26.11 -2.22 5.64
C THR A 224 -27.00 -1.87 4.44
N GLY A 225 -26.43 -1.50 3.28
CA GLY A 225 -27.20 -1.24 2.05
C GLY A 225 -27.35 -2.44 1.11
N LEU A 226 -26.48 -3.46 1.23
CA LEU A 226 -26.71 -4.74 0.58
C LEU A 226 -27.67 -5.48 1.48
N ILE A 227 -28.96 -5.24 1.25
CA ILE A 227 -30.08 -5.99 1.82
C ILE A 227 -29.67 -7.46 1.77
N ILE A 228 -29.22 -7.99 2.90
CA ILE A 228 -29.24 -9.41 3.16
C ILE A 228 -30.73 -9.69 3.14
N GLY A 229 -31.24 -10.02 1.95
CA GLY A 229 -32.62 -10.44 1.80
C GLY A 229 -32.84 -11.50 2.86
N SER A 230 -33.99 -11.46 3.53
CA SER A 230 -34.38 -12.52 4.45
C SER A 230 -33.98 -13.87 3.83
N PRO A 231 -33.49 -14.84 4.61
CA PRO A 231 -32.98 -16.12 4.12
C PRO A 231 -33.87 -16.92 3.14
N GLY A 232 -35.10 -16.47 2.86
CA GLY A 232 -35.99 -17.00 1.81
C GLY A 232 -35.84 -16.38 0.41
N ASN A 233 -35.08 -15.30 0.20
CA ASN A 233 -34.94 -14.63 -1.11
C ASN A 233 -33.56 -14.82 -1.77
N TRP A 234 -32.87 -15.92 -1.47
CA TRP A 234 -31.66 -16.25 -2.22
C TRP A 234 -32.05 -16.55 -3.67
N PRO A 235 -31.40 -15.92 -4.66
CA PRO A 235 -31.69 -16.23 -6.06
C PRO A 235 -31.38 -17.71 -6.31
N THR A 236 -32.43 -18.51 -6.51
CA THR A 236 -32.34 -19.94 -6.85
C THR A 236 -32.14 -20.16 -8.36
N GLY A 237 -32.22 -19.10 -9.16
CA GLY A 237 -31.99 -19.17 -10.60
C GLY A 237 -30.52 -19.48 -10.91
N VAL A 238 -30.31 -20.45 -11.80
CA VAL A 238 -29.00 -20.70 -12.41
C VAL A 238 -28.61 -19.45 -13.20
N THR A 239 -27.81 -18.58 -12.58
CA THR A 239 -27.21 -17.45 -13.30
C THR A 239 -26.00 -17.98 -14.07
N PRO A 240 -25.81 -17.60 -15.34
CA PRO A 240 -24.60 -17.96 -16.07
C PRO A 240 -23.37 -17.57 -15.27
N GLU A 241 -22.44 -18.51 -15.07
CA GLU A 241 -21.24 -18.36 -14.24
C GLU A 241 -20.43 -17.09 -14.55
N HIS A 242 -20.60 -16.46 -15.71
CA HIS A 242 -19.79 -15.33 -16.14
C HIS A 242 -20.46 -13.95 -16.02
N SER A 243 -21.76 -13.86 -15.71
CA SER A 243 -22.50 -12.58 -15.85
C SER A 243 -23.01 -11.96 -14.56
N SER A 244 -22.64 -12.46 -13.38
CA SER A 244 -23.24 -11.92 -12.15
C SER A 244 -22.65 -10.52 -11.86
N VAL A 245 -23.47 -9.49 -12.06
CA VAL A 245 -23.27 -8.13 -11.53
C VAL A 245 -22.91 -8.19 -10.02
N GLN A 246 -23.41 -9.22 -9.33
CA GLN A 246 -23.07 -9.56 -7.96
C GLN A 246 -21.58 -9.89 -7.75
N ARG A 247 -20.91 -10.61 -8.66
CA ARG A 247 -19.47 -10.87 -8.57
C ARG A 247 -18.67 -9.57 -8.66
N ALA A 248 -19.01 -8.67 -9.58
CA ALA A 248 -18.36 -7.38 -9.67
C ALA A 248 -18.53 -6.56 -8.38
N ALA A 249 -19.69 -6.67 -7.72
CA ALA A 249 -19.93 -6.04 -6.41
C ALA A 249 -19.10 -6.68 -5.28
N TRP A 250 -18.91 -8.01 -5.28
CA TRP A 250 -18.13 -8.71 -4.26
C TRP A 250 -16.64 -8.41 -4.33
N LEU A 251 -16.10 -8.26 -5.55
CA LEU A 251 -14.68 -8.03 -5.78
C LEU A 251 -14.21 -6.64 -5.32
N GLY A 252 -15.11 -5.75 -4.91
CA GLY A 252 -14.77 -4.42 -4.44
C GLY A 252 -14.17 -3.52 -5.53
N LYS A 253 -13.52 -2.43 -5.13
CA LYS A 253 -12.91 -1.44 -6.05
C LYS A 253 -11.38 -1.38 -5.96
N GLU A 254 -10.79 -1.86 -4.88
CA GLU A 254 -9.36 -1.71 -4.58
C GLU A 254 -8.53 -2.73 -5.40
N PRO A 255 -7.68 -2.26 -6.34
CA PRO A 255 -6.87 -3.10 -7.23
C PRO A 255 -5.98 -4.15 -6.57
N MET A 256 -5.22 -3.76 -5.55
CA MET A 256 -4.21 -4.61 -4.93
C MET A 256 -4.86 -5.69 -4.06
N ARG A 257 -5.96 -5.38 -3.37
CA ARG A 257 -6.81 -6.34 -2.65
C ARG A 257 -7.39 -7.38 -3.61
N LYS A 258 -7.85 -6.96 -4.79
CA LYS A 258 -8.32 -7.88 -5.84
C LYS A 258 -7.20 -8.81 -6.30
N LEU A 259 -6.02 -8.27 -6.55
CA LEU A 259 -4.87 -9.03 -7.04
C LEU A 259 -4.43 -10.10 -6.03
N ILE A 260 -4.26 -9.71 -4.76
CA ILE A 260 -3.85 -10.66 -3.71
C ILE A 260 -4.94 -11.70 -3.44
N ALA A 261 -6.22 -11.32 -3.47
CA ALA A 261 -7.33 -12.27 -3.30
C ALA A 261 -7.42 -13.28 -4.45
N ALA A 262 -7.22 -12.84 -5.70
CA ALA A 262 -7.19 -13.74 -6.86
C ALA A 262 -6.04 -14.75 -6.76
N TYR A 263 -4.85 -14.29 -6.36
CA TYR A 263 -3.71 -15.16 -6.10
C TYR A 263 -4.02 -16.16 -4.99
N LEU A 264 -4.54 -15.72 -3.84
CA LEU A 264 -4.88 -16.62 -2.73
C LEU A 264 -5.99 -17.62 -3.09
N ALA A 265 -6.99 -17.21 -3.87
CA ALA A 265 -8.05 -18.09 -4.38
C ALA A 265 -7.50 -19.17 -5.32
N SER A 266 -6.59 -18.83 -6.24
CA SER A 266 -5.94 -19.82 -7.12
C SER A 266 -5.16 -20.87 -6.31
N ASN A 267 -4.61 -20.44 -5.18
CA ASN A 267 -3.91 -21.27 -4.22
C ASN A 267 -4.84 -22.04 -3.27
N TRP A 268 -6.15 -21.81 -3.32
CA TRP A 268 -7.12 -22.54 -2.50
C TRP A 268 -7.74 -23.73 -3.23
N LYS A 269 -7.72 -23.73 -4.57
CA LYS A 269 -8.27 -24.83 -5.38
C LYS A 269 -7.52 -26.13 -5.06
N LEU A 270 -8.20 -27.05 -4.38
CA LEU A 270 -7.75 -28.42 -4.26
C LEU A 270 -7.73 -29.01 -5.67
N SER A 271 -6.55 -29.40 -6.18
CA SER A 271 -6.48 -30.04 -7.50
C SER A 271 -7.32 -31.31 -7.45
N ALA A 272 -8.49 -31.27 -8.09
CA ALA A 272 -9.37 -32.41 -8.24
C ALA A 272 -8.58 -33.55 -8.90
N GLY A 273 -8.23 -34.57 -8.11
CA GLY A 273 -7.43 -35.71 -8.57
C GLY A 273 -6.05 -35.86 -7.91
N ALA A 274 -5.54 -34.84 -7.22
CA ALA A 274 -4.32 -35.01 -6.44
C ALA A 274 -4.66 -35.63 -5.08
N LYS A 275 -4.37 -36.93 -4.87
CA LYS A 275 -4.25 -37.56 -3.53
C LYS A 275 -3.07 -36.97 -2.73
N LYS A 276 -2.74 -35.70 -2.93
CA LYS A 276 -1.62 -35.02 -2.28
C LYS A 276 -2.05 -34.75 -0.85
N LYS A 277 -1.29 -35.30 0.11
CA LYS A 277 -1.49 -34.99 1.52
C LYS A 277 -1.47 -33.47 1.67
N MET A 278 -2.58 -32.91 2.15
CA MET A 278 -2.66 -31.48 2.44
C MET A 278 -1.88 -31.23 3.72
N ASN A 279 -0.95 -30.27 3.68
CA ASN A 279 -0.24 -29.86 4.89
C ASN A 279 -1.23 -29.12 5.81
N GLU A 280 -1.33 -29.55 7.07
CA GLU A 280 -2.15 -28.91 8.09
C GLU A 280 -1.72 -27.45 8.34
N GLY A 281 -0.41 -27.16 8.25
CA GLY A 281 0.13 -25.80 8.37
C GLY A 281 -0.50 -24.83 7.37
N ARG A 282 -0.62 -25.25 6.11
CA ARG A 282 -1.30 -24.50 5.04
C ARG A 282 -2.75 -24.22 5.36
N VAL A 283 -3.50 -25.24 5.80
CA VAL A 283 -4.91 -25.07 6.16
C VAL A 283 -5.05 -24.07 7.31
N ARG A 284 -4.20 -24.16 8.33
CA ARG A 284 -4.19 -23.24 9.46
C ARG A 284 -3.81 -21.81 9.06
N GLY A 285 -2.78 -21.64 8.23
CA GLY A 285 -2.37 -20.32 7.73
C GLY A 285 -3.46 -19.66 6.87
N GLN A 286 -4.11 -20.45 6.02
CA GLN A 286 -5.27 -20.06 5.23
C GLN A 286 -6.45 -19.63 6.10
N GLN A 287 -6.82 -20.45 7.09
CA GLN A 287 -7.89 -20.14 8.03
C GLN A 287 -7.60 -18.85 8.82
N HIS A 288 -6.37 -18.73 9.37
CA HIS A 288 -5.95 -17.57 10.14
C HIS A 288 -6.06 -16.27 9.35
N LEU A 289 -5.62 -16.26 8.08
CA LEU A 289 -5.75 -15.09 7.20
C LEU A 289 -7.20 -14.65 7.00
N VAL A 290 -8.09 -15.60 6.76
CA VAL A 290 -9.51 -15.34 6.51
C VAL A 290 -10.20 -14.82 7.78
N ASP A 291 -9.84 -15.35 8.94
CA ASP A 291 -10.37 -14.92 10.23
C ASP A 291 -9.94 -13.48 10.58
N MET A 292 -8.68 -13.13 10.30
CA MET A 292 -8.18 -11.77 10.54
C MET A 292 -8.76 -10.73 9.55
N PHE A 293 -9.07 -11.14 8.32
CA PHE A 293 -9.52 -10.24 7.27
C PHE A 293 -10.83 -10.75 6.63
N PRO A 294 -12.00 -10.53 7.26
CA PRO A 294 -13.28 -11.00 6.72
C PRO A 294 -13.60 -10.45 5.32
N GLU A 295 -13.09 -9.27 4.97
CA GLU A 295 -13.20 -8.74 3.61
C GLU A 295 -12.45 -9.60 2.59
N LEU A 296 -11.26 -10.08 2.94
CA LEU A 296 -10.48 -10.97 2.08
C LEU A 296 -11.25 -12.26 1.79
N ASN A 297 -11.99 -12.79 2.77
CA ASN A 297 -12.82 -13.98 2.57
C ASN A 297 -13.83 -13.79 1.43
N VAL A 298 -14.55 -12.67 1.44
CA VAL A 298 -15.55 -12.34 0.42
C VAL A 298 -14.89 -12.23 -0.96
N LEU A 299 -13.71 -11.61 -1.04
CA LEU A 299 -12.96 -11.48 -2.28
C LEU A 299 -12.48 -12.85 -2.81
N ILE A 300 -11.92 -13.69 -1.93
CA ILE A 300 -11.46 -15.05 -2.27
C ILE A 300 -12.62 -15.87 -2.80
N LEU A 301 -13.78 -15.87 -2.11
CA LEU A 301 -14.99 -16.56 -2.57
C LEU A 301 -15.42 -16.08 -3.96
N GLY A 302 -15.38 -14.77 -4.20
CA GLY A 302 -15.66 -14.19 -5.52
C GLY A 302 -14.80 -14.80 -6.64
N TYR A 303 -13.50 -14.95 -6.41
CA TYR A 303 -12.58 -15.57 -7.37
C TYR A 303 -12.67 -17.10 -7.43
N LEU A 304 -13.05 -17.78 -6.35
CA LEU A 304 -13.29 -19.22 -6.38
C LEU A 304 -14.48 -19.57 -7.29
N THR A 305 -15.47 -18.69 -7.37
CA THR A 305 -16.62 -18.87 -8.28
C THR A 305 -16.32 -18.58 -9.75
N SER A 306 -15.21 -17.90 -10.09
CA SER A 306 -14.99 -17.42 -11.47
C SER A 306 -14.45 -18.47 -12.43
N SER A 307 -14.11 -19.67 -11.95
CA SER A 307 -13.48 -20.79 -12.69
C SER A 307 -12.13 -20.49 -13.35
N THR A 308 -11.83 -19.22 -13.64
CA THR A 308 -10.56 -18.71 -14.18
C THR A 308 -9.38 -18.94 -13.24
N LYS A 309 -8.20 -19.15 -13.81
CA LYS A 309 -6.94 -19.18 -13.06
C LYS A 309 -6.37 -17.77 -12.89
N PHE A 310 -5.52 -17.58 -11.89
CA PHE A 310 -4.90 -16.28 -11.59
C PHE A 310 -4.17 -15.70 -12.82
N GLU A 311 -3.43 -16.55 -13.53
CA GLU A 311 -2.62 -16.23 -14.70
C GLU A 311 -3.48 -15.73 -15.88
N GLU A 312 -4.74 -16.19 -15.95
CA GLU A 312 -5.68 -15.91 -17.03
C GLU A 312 -6.47 -14.61 -16.81
N HIS A 313 -6.40 -14.02 -15.61
CA HIS A 313 -7.10 -12.76 -15.36
C HIS A 313 -6.45 -11.60 -16.14
N PRO A 314 -7.25 -10.81 -16.87
CA PRO A 314 -6.73 -9.65 -17.60
C PRO A 314 -6.28 -8.58 -16.61
N LEU A 315 -5.20 -7.87 -16.97
CA LEU A 315 -4.64 -6.75 -16.20
C LEU A 315 -5.67 -5.67 -15.88
N SER A 316 -6.59 -5.41 -16.82
CA SER A 316 -7.69 -4.45 -16.66
C SER A 316 -8.64 -4.82 -15.51
N GLY A 317 -8.80 -6.12 -15.19
CA GLY A 317 -9.58 -6.58 -14.05
C GLY A 317 -9.01 -6.13 -12.70
N PHE A 318 -7.71 -5.81 -12.67
CA PHE A 318 -7.01 -5.26 -11.53
C PHE A 318 -6.73 -3.75 -11.68
N GLY A 319 -7.41 -3.04 -12.58
CA GLY A 319 -7.18 -1.60 -12.79
C GLY A 319 -5.81 -1.26 -13.39
N ILE A 320 -5.10 -2.24 -13.93
CA ILE A 320 -3.90 -2.04 -14.73
C ILE A 320 -4.38 -1.93 -16.18
N GLU A 321 -4.70 -0.72 -16.62
CA GLU A 321 -5.00 -0.49 -18.03
C GLU A 321 -3.73 -0.76 -18.83
N GLY A 322 -3.85 -1.61 -19.86
CA GLY A 322 -2.73 -1.83 -20.77
C GLY A 322 -2.39 -0.50 -21.44
N GLU A 323 -1.17 -0.02 -21.26
CA GLU A 323 -0.61 0.94 -22.20
C GLU A 323 -0.76 0.29 -23.57
N LYS A 324 -1.55 0.92 -24.45
CA LYS A 324 -1.63 0.50 -25.84
C LYS A 324 -0.21 0.57 -26.37
N SER A 325 0.40 -0.60 -26.50
CA SER A 325 1.72 -0.78 -27.08
C SER A 325 1.65 -0.48 -28.57
#